data_AF-A0A7V3HX27-F1
#
_entry.id   AF-A0A7V3HX27-F1
#
_cell.length_a   1.000
_cell.length_b   1.000
_cell.length_c   1.000
_cell.angle_alpha   90.00
_cell.angle_beta   90.00
_cell.angle_gamma   90.00
#
_symmetry.space_group_name_H-M   'P 1'
#
loop_
_entity.id
_entity.type
_entity.pdbx_description
1 polymer ?
#
loop_
_entity_poly.entity_id
_entity_poly.type
_entity_poly.pdbx_seq_one_letter_code
_entity_poly.pdbx_strand_id
1 'polypeptide(L)' 'MEGPRGVTVHATGVPLPEFIAAIDQGTTSTRCMIFDHHGADVACHQLEHEQILPRAGWVEHNPIEIWERTASVLMT' A
#
# COMPACT_ATOMS: atom_id res chain seq x y z
N MET A 1 26.32 0.33 -17.86
CA MET A 1 26.55 1.47 -16.95
C MET A 1 25.60 2.58 -17.37
N GLU A 2 24.30 2.41 -17.07
CA GLU A 2 23.31 3.46 -17.32
C GLU A 2 23.36 4.45 -16.16
N GLY A 3 23.53 5.73 -16.49
CA GLY A 3 23.58 6.83 -15.53
C GLY A 3 22.23 7.03 -14.83
N PRO A 4 22.22 7.77 -13.70
CA PRO A 4 21.01 7.95 -12.91
C PRO A 4 19.94 8.67 -13.73
N ARG A 5 18.78 8.02 -13.88
CA ARG A 5 17.60 8.57 -14.55
C ARG A 5 17.13 9.81 -13.79
N GLY A 6 16.80 10.85 -14.55
CA GLY A 6 16.65 12.22 -14.07
C GLY A 6 15.60 12.38 -12.97
N VAL A 7 16.06 12.86 -11.82
CA VAL A 7 15.20 13.43 -10.79
C VAL A 7 14.54 14.67 -11.38
N THR A 8 13.24 14.58 -11.66
CA THR A 8 12.45 15.76 -12.01
C THR A 8 12.17 16.54 -10.73
N VAL A 9 12.74 17.74 -10.61
CA VAL A 9 12.59 18.61 -9.44
C VAL A 9 11.46 19.61 -9.72
N HIS A 10 10.43 19.68 -8.85
CA HIS A 10 9.42 20.74 -8.94
C HIS A 10 9.99 22.09 -8.48
N ALA A 11 9.28 23.19 -8.78
CA ALA A 11 9.65 24.57 -8.45
C ALA A 11 9.97 24.84 -6.95
N THR A 12 9.70 23.87 -6.07
CA THR A 12 10.02 23.88 -4.63
C THR A 12 11.39 23.28 -4.28
N GLY A 13 12.16 22.78 -5.25
CA GLY A 13 13.48 22.18 -5.04
C GLY A 13 13.44 20.73 -4.52
N VAL A 14 12.25 20.13 -4.39
CA VAL A 14 12.07 18.76 -3.92
C VAL A 14 12.03 17.79 -5.11
N PRO A 15 12.86 16.73 -5.11
CA PRO A 15 12.76 15.60 -6.04
C PRO A 15 11.34 15.04 -6.11
N LEU A 16 10.84 14.76 -7.32
CA LEU A 16 9.66 13.93 -7.46
C LEU A 16 9.93 12.51 -6.94
N PRO A 17 9.02 11.92 -6.16
CA PRO A 17 9.15 10.53 -5.74
C PRO A 17 9.06 9.61 -6.98
N GLU A 18 10.02 8.69 -7.12
CA GLU A 18 10.11 7.79 -8.29
C GLU A 18 8.95 6.78 -8.36
N PHE A 19 8.32 6.49 -7.21
CA PHE A 19 7.21 5.56 -7.09
C PHE A 19 6.15 6.08 -6.12
N ILE A 20 4.93 5.58 -6.27
CA ILE A 20 3.82 5.80 -5.35
C ILE A 20 3.41 4.47 -4.74
N ALA A 21 3.36 4.40 -3.41
CA ALA A 21 2.74 3.29 -2.70
C ALA A 21 1.27 3.61 -2.41
N ALA A 22 0.36 2.72 -2.80
CA ALA A 22 -1.06 2.81 -2.47
C ALA A 22 -1.43 1.70 -1.49
N ILE A 23 -2.04 2.09 -0.36
CA ILE A 23 -2.64 1.14 0.57
C ILE A 23 -4.13 1.05 0.27
N ASP A 24 -4.56 -0.17 -0.04
CA ASP A 24 -5.95 -0.55 -0.25
C ASP A 24 -6.40 -1.41 0.93
N GLN A 25 -7.15 -0.79 1.85
CA GLN A 25 -7.74 -1.46 3.00
C GLN A 25 -9.15 -1.93 2.60
N GLY A 26 -9.22 -3.17 2.14
CA GLY A 26 -10.45 -3.82 1.72
C GLY A 26 -11.21 -4.42 2.91
N THR A 27 -12.37 -4.98 2.63
CA THR A 27 -13.20 -5.60 3.68
C THR A 27 -12.61 -6.90 4.22
N THR A 28 -11.80 -7.64 3.46
CA THR A 28 -11.24 -8.94 3.84
C THR A 28 -9.71 -8.97 3.92
N SER A 29 -9.05 -7.93 3.41
CA SER A 29 -7.59 -7.88 3.34
C SER A 29 -7.07 -6.46 3.26
N THR A 30 -5.80 -6.28 3.61
CA THR A 30 -5.03 -5.07 3.33
C THR A 30 -4.01 -5.38 2.23
N ARG A 31 -3.90 -4.50 1.24
CA ARG A 31 -2.96 -4.61 0.13
C ARG A 31 -2.11 -3.34 0.03
N CYS A 32 -0.83 -3.50 -0.31
CA CYS A 32 0.03 -2.43 -0.79
C CYS A 32 0.39 -2.69 -2.25
N MET A 33 0.29 -1.65 -3.09
CA MET A 33 0.71 -1.67 -4.48
C MET A 33 1.68 -0.52 -4.74
N ILE A 34 2.75 -0.78 -5.49
CA ILE A 34 3.72 0.23 -5.91
C ILE A 34 3.49 0.55 -7.38
N PHE A 35 3.36 1.83 -7.70
CA PHE A 35 3.16 2.32 -9.06
C PHE A 35 4.31 3.21 -9.53
N ASP A 36 4.67 3.08 -10.80
CA ASP A 36 5.57 4.02 -11.48
C ASP A 36 4.81 5.23 -12.07
N HIS A 37 5.53 6.16 -12.68
CA HIS A 37 4.95 7.35 -13.31
C HIS A 37 4.10 7.08 -14.56
N HIS A 38 4.17 5.88 -15.13
CA HIS A 38 3.30 5.45 -16.23
C HIS A 38 2.01 4.79 -15.73
N GLY A 39 1.87 4.63 -14.40
CA GLY A 39 0.74 3.97 -13.77
C GLY A 39 0.83 2.45 -13.80
N ALA A 40 1.99 1.88 -14.12
CA ALA A 40 2.20 0.43 -14.07
C ALA A 40 2.35 -0.03 -12.61
N ASP A 41 1.72 -1.15 -12.25
CA ASP A 41 1.91 -1.81 -10.96
C ASP A 41 3.22 -2.61 -10.97
N VAL A 42 4.24 -2.10 -10.29
CA VAL A 42 5.58 -2.69 -10.29
C VAL A 42 5.82 -3.63 -9.11
N ALA A 43 4.99 -3.56 -8.07
CA ALA A 43 5.01 -4.48 -6.94
C ALA A 43 3.64 -4.53 -6.25
N CYS A 44 3.31 -5.67 -5.63
CA CYS A 44 2.09 -5.85 -4.86
C CYS A 44 2.31 -6.86 -3.73
N HIS A 45 1.79 -6.56 -2.54
CA HIS A 45 1.71 -7.49 -1.42
C HIS A 45 0.35 -7.33 -0.72
N GLN A 46 -0.29 -8.45 -0.34
CA GLN A 46 -1.61 -8.48 0.29
C GLN A 46 -1.63 -9.48 1.44
N LEU A 47 -2.30 -9.11 2.53
CA LEU A 47 -2.56 -9.98 3.66
C LEU A 47 -4.02 -9.88 4.12
N GLU A 48 -4.64 -11.01 4.41
CA GLU A 48 -6.00 -11.09 4.95
C GLU A 48 -6.04 -10.67 6.43
N HIS A 49 -7.21 -10.19 6.87
CA HIS A 49 -7.52 -9.97 8.28
C HIS A 49 -8.86 -10.62 8.63
N GLU A 50 -9.04 -10.97 9.90
CA GLU A 50 -10.19 -11.73 10.35
C GLU A 50 -11.50 -10.95 10.19
N GLN A 51 -12.55 -11.63 9.72
CA GLN A 51 -13.93 -11.14 9.81
C GLN A 51 -14.53 -11.64 11.13
N ILE A 52 -14.71 -10.75 12.10
CA ILE A 52 -15.29 -11.11 13.40
C ILE A 52 -16.82 -11.05 13.26
N LEU A 53 -17.48 -12.19 13.45
CA LEU A 53 -18.93 -12.35 13.22
C LEU A 53 -19.66 -12.69 14.54
N PRO A 54 -19.77 -11.74 15.50
CA PRO A 54 -20.28 -12.06 16.83
C PRO A 54 -21.79 -12.34 16.86
N ARG A 55 -22.53 -11.86 15.84
CA ARG A 55 -23.98 -12.00 15.69
C ARG A 55 -24.36 -12.09 14.21
N ALA A 56 -25.51 -12.69 13.94
CA ALA A 56 -26.05 -12.75 12.58
C ALA A 56 -26.21 -11.34 11.99
N GLY A 57 -25.62 -11.13 10.81
CA GLY A 57 -25.65 -9.84 10.10
C GLY A 57 -24.64 -8.79 10.58
N TRP A 58 -23.78 -9.12 11.56
CA TRP A 58 -22.73 -8.22 12.04
C TRP A 58 -21.38 -8.62 11.46
N VAL A 59 -20.57 -7.63 11.12
CA VAL A 59 -19.16 -7.79 10.74
C VAL A 59 -18.36 -6.74 11.49
N GLU A 60 -17.38 -7.19 12.25
CA GLU A 60 -16.44 -6.37 13.00
C GLU A 60 -15.01 -6.70 12.57
N HIS A 61 -14.10 -5.73 12.70
CA HIS A 61 -12.68 -5.90 12.45
C HIS A 61 -11.86 -5.43 13.64
N ASN A 62 -10.72 -6.08 13.89
CA ASN A 62 -9.76 -5.63 14.89
C ASN A 62 -8.87 -4.52 14.29
N PRO A 63 -8.91 -3.28 14.80
CA PRO A 63 -8.10 -2.19 14.26
C PRO A 63 -6.59 -2.41 14.41
N ILE A 64 -6.17 -3.18 15.42
CA ILE A 64 -4.76 -3.53 15.60
C ILE A 64 -4.30 -4.49 14.50
N GLU A 65 -5.11 -5.50 14.16
CA GLU A 65 -4.78 -6.39 13.05
C GLU A 65 -4.72 -5.63 11.72
N ILE A 66 -5.65 -4.69 11.47
CA ILE A 66 -5.61 -3.83 10.28
C ILE A 66 -4.28 -3.05 10.22
N TRP A 67 -3.85 -2.45 11.33
CA TRP A 67 -2.58 -1.74 11.39
C TRP A 67 -1.37 -2.65 11.16
N GLU A 68 -1.36 -3.83 11.78
CA GLU A 68 -0.31 -4.82 11.61
C GLU A 68 -0.23 -5.34 10.15
N ARG A 69 -1.38 -5.57 9.49
CA ARG A 69 -1.41 -5.91 8.06
C ARG A 69 -0.88 -4.77 7.22
N THR A 70 -1.29 -3.54 7.50
CA THR A 70 -0.82 -2.32 6.82
C THR A 70 0.70 -2.19 6.89
N ALA A 71 1.28 -2.35 8.07
CA ALA A 71 2.73 -2.28 8.25
C ALA A 71 3.43 -3.46 7.56
N SER A 72 2.87 -4.67 7.66
CA SER A 72 3.45 -5.87 7.05
C SER A 72 3.51 -5.77 5.54
N VAL A 73 2.43 -5.38 4.85
CA VAL A 73 2.42 -5.25 3.38
C VAL A 73 3.35 -4.16 2.84
N LEU A 74 3.85 -3.27 3.70
CA LEU A 74 4.85 -2.26 3.34
C LEU A 74 6.30 -2.74 3.52
N MET A 75 6.55 -3.63 4.49
CA MET A 75 7.90 -3.94 4.97
C MET A 75 8.43 -5.30 4.51
N THR A 76 7.59 -6.19 4.01
CA THR A 76 7.94 -7.55 3.57
C THR A 76 7.55 -7.81 2.13
#